data_AF-A0A7G8BPN0-F1
#
_entry.id   AF-A0A7G8BPN0-F1
#
_cell.length_a   1.000
_cell.length_b   1.000
_cell.length_c   1.000
_cell.angle_alpha   90.00
_cell.angle_beta   90.00
_cell.angle_gamma   90.00
#
_symmetry.space_group_name_H-M   'P 1'
#
loop_
_entity.id
_entity.type
_entity.pdbx_description
1 polymer ?
#
loop_
_entity_poly.entity_id
_entity_poly.type
_entity_poly.pdbx_seq_one_letter_code
_entity_poly.pdbx_strand_id
1 'polypeptide(L)' 'MSDHSLETEAWDQLFSTQCECGSTKVKKQSFCRRCYFSLPRELQQALYRSFSEGYVEAWSEARDYLKEERTARSHR' A
#
# COMPACT_ATOMS: atom_id res chain seq x y z
N MET A 1 22.30 -10.91 -5.01
CA MET A 1 21.47 -11.04 -3.80
C MET A 1 20.24 -10.19 -4.05
N SER A 2 19.07 -10.83 -4.05
CA SER A 2 17.86 -10.30 -4.67
C SER A 2 16.96 -9.64 -3.62
N ASP A 3 17.26 -8.39 -3.27
CA ASP A 3 16.44 -7.57 -2.36
C ASP A 3 15.63 -6.48 -3.11
N HIS A 4 15.89 -6.28 -4.41
CA HIS A 4 15.23 -5.26 -5.24
C HIS A 4 13.76 -5.53 -5.61
N SER A 5 13.18 -6.65 -5.18
CA SER A 5 11.82 -7.03 -5.59
C SER A 5 10.75 -6.14 -4.95
N LEU A 6 10.89 -5.79 -3.68
CA LEU A 6 9.89 -4.98 -2.96
C LEU A 6 9.91 -3.52 -3.38
N GLU A 7 11.10 -2.95 -3.60
CA GLU A 7 11.24 -1.57 -4.08
C GLU A 7 10.56 -1.43 -5.44
N THR A 8 10.87 -2.34 -6.37
CA THR A 8 10.30 -2.32 -7.72
C THR A 8 8.78 -2.48 -7.69
N GLU A 9 8.23 -3.43 -6.91
CA GLU A 9 6.79 -3.60 -6.74
C GLU A 9 6.11 -2.34 -6.17
N ALA A 10 6.72 -1.71 -5.16
CA ALA A 10 6.16 -0.53 -4.51
C ALA A 10 6.14 0.68 -5.45
N TRP A 11 7.19 0.85 -6.27
CA TRP A 11 7.26 1.88 -7.31
C TRP A 11 6.29 1.60 -8.46
N ASP A 12 6.24 0.38 -8.98
CA ASP A 12 5.28 -0.03 -10.03
C ASP A 12 3.85 0.20 -9.58
N GLN A 13 3.54 -0.16 -8.34
CA GLN A 13 2.25 0.16 -7.75
C GLN A 13 2.02 1.66 -7.71
N LEU A 14 2.96 2.46 -7.20
CA LEU A 14 2.81 3.91 -7.09
C LEU A 14 2.51 4.59 -8.45
N PHE A 15 3.10 4.08 -9.54
CA PHE A 15 2.86 4.58 -10.90
C PHE A 15 1.61 3.97 -11.58
N SER A 16 1.14 2.81 -11.11
CA SER A 16 -0.08 2.17 -11.56
C SER A 16 -1.35 2.96 -11.20
N THR A 17 -2.39 2.76 -11.99
CA THR A 17 -3.75 3.27 -11.73
C THR A 17 -4.66 2.23 -11.09
N GLN A 18 -4.13 1.06 -10.74
CA GLN A 18 -4.90 -0.02 -10.13
C GLN A 18 -4.37 -0.32 -8.73
N CYS A 19 -5.27 -0.38 -7.75
CA CYS A 19 -4.96 -0.75 -6.37
C CYS A 19 -4.95 -2.28 -6.22
N GLU A 20 -4.23 -2.80 -5.22
CA GLU A 20 -4.22 -4.21 -4.81
C GLU A 20 -5.62 -4.82 -4.55
N CYS A 21 -6.62 -4.00 -4.22
CA CYS A 21 -8.00 -4.45 -4.04
C CYS A 21 -8.79 -4.58 -5.37
N GLY A 22 -8.17 -4.28 -6.50
CA GLY A 22 -8.80 -4.25 -7.83
C GLY A 22 -9.49 -2.93 -8.20
N SER A 23 -9.62 -1.99 -7.26
CA SER A 23 -10.21 -0.67 -7.53
C SER A 23 -9.25 0.25 -8.26
N THR A 24 -9.78 1.19 -9.04
CA THR A 24 -8.98 2.26 -9.66
C THR A 24 -8.46 3.23 -8.60
N LYS A 25 -7.22 3.68 -8.75
CA LYS A 25 -6.57 4.70 -7.92
C LYS A 25 -5.95 5.79 -8.79
N VAL A 26 -5.66 6.93 -8.17
CA VAL A 26 -4.97 8.04 -8.83
C VAL A 26 -3.47 7.71 -8.91
N LYS A 27 -2.83 8.06 -10.03
CA LYS A 27 -1.36 7.94 -10.17
C LYS A 27 -0.65 8.68 -9.03
N LYS A 28 0.49 8.17 -8.58
CA LYS A 28 1.26 8.67 -7.42
C LYS A 28 0.55 8.48 -6.07
N GLN A 29 -0.45 7.61 -6.00
CA GLN A 29 -0.98 7.10 -4.73
C GLN A 29 -0.69 5.62 -4.62
N SER A 30 -0.30 5.17 -3.42
CA SER A 30 0.02 3.76 -3.18
C SER A 30 -1.23 2.87 -3.18
N PHE A 31 -2.35 3.40 -2.67
CA PHE A 31 -3.61 2.69 -2.57
C PHE A 31 -4.76 3.56 -3.08
N CYS A 32 -5.91 2.94 -3.38
CA CYS A 32 -7.14 3.69 -3.64
C CYS A 32 -7.59 4.39 -2.36
N ARG A 33 -8.43 5.42 -2.51
CA ARG A 33 -8.96 6.20 -1.39
C ARG A 33 -9.54 5.32 -0.28
N ARG A 34 -10.34 4.30 -0.65
CA ARG A 34 -10.97 3.39 0.32
C ARG A 34 -9.95 2.59 1.13
N CYS A 35 -8.99 1.95 0.46
CA CYS A 35 -7.94 1.19 1.13
C CYS A 35 -7.06 2.09 1.99
N TYR A 36 -6.70 3.28 1.48
CA TYR A 36 -5.89 4.23 2.24
C TYR A 36 -6.58 4.65 3.56
N PHE A 37 -7.89 4.94 3.53
CA PHE A 37 -8.64 5.29 4.74
C PHE A 37 -8.97 4.10 5.65
N SER A 38 -8.86 2.87 5.16
CA SER A 38 -8.94 1.67 6.01
C SER A 38 -7.66 1.43 6.81
N LEU A 39 -6.53 2.02 6.41
CA LEU A 39 -5.28 1.87 7.14
C LEU A 39 -5.33 2.60 8.48
N PRO A 40 -4.61 2.12 9.51
CA PRO A 40 -4.37 2.88 10.73
C PRO A 40 -3.66 4.19 10.42
N ARG A 41 -3.88 5.20 11.27
CA ARG A 41 -3.41 6.58 11.05
C ARG A 41 -1.88 6.66 10.95
N GLU A 42 -1.17 5.76 11.63
CA GLU A 42 0.29 5.67 11.60
C GLU A 42 0.80 5.30 10.21
N LEU A 43 0.22 4.26 9.58
CA LEU A 43 0.57 3.83 8.23
C LEU A 43 0.19 4.88 7.16
N GLN A 44 -0.94 5.56 7.34
CA GLN A 44 -1.29 6.69 6.47
C GLN A 44 -0.22 7.79 6.52
N GLN A 45 0.24 8.16 7.72
CA GLN A 45 1.27 9.17 7.89
C GLN A 45 2.62 8.71 7.33
N ALA A 46 2.99 7.44 7.53
CA ALA A 46 4.21 6.86 6.97
C ALA A 46 4.20 6.94 5.44
N LEU A 47 3.13 6.47 4.79
CA LEU A 47 3.00 6.54 3.32
C LEU A 47 3.02 7.98 2.77
N TYR A 48 2.50 8.95 3.52
CA TYR A 48 2.49 10.35 3.11
C TYR A 48 3.84 11.05 3.28
N ARG A 49 4.57 10.76 4.38
CA ARG A 49 5.83 11.43 4.72
C ARG A 49 7.04 10.82 4.02
N SER A 50 7.01 9.54 3.70
CA SER A 50 8.21 8.74 3.41
C SER A 50 8.60 8.66 1.93
N PHE A 51 8.18 9.59 1.06
CA PHE A 51 8.56 9.57 -0.36
C PHE A 51 10.09 9.62 -0.63
N SER A 52 10.92 9.76 0.42
CA SER A 52 12.39 9.76 0.34
C SER A 52 13.10 8.67 1.15
N GLU A 53 12.49 8.05 2.17
CA GLU A 53 13.10 6.98 3.00
C GLU A 53 12.03 6.21 3.79
N GLY A 54 12.01 4.88 3.70
CA GLY A 54 11.07 4.02 4.43
C GLY A 54 9.72 3.79 3.73
N TYR A 55 9.53 4.29 2.50
CA TYR A 55 8.29 4.10 1.73
C TYR A 55 7.99 2.62 1.49
N VAL A 56 9.01 1.84 1.16
CA VAL A 56 8.86 0.43 0.78
C VAL A 56 8.42 -0.40 1.98
N GLU A 57 9.00 -0.18 3.17
CA GLU A 57 8.52 -0.81 4.40
C GLU A 57 7.09 -0.39 4.74
N ALA A 58 6.79 0.92 4.70
CA ALA A 58 5.45 1.42 4.97
C ALA A 58 4.39 0.87 3.99
N TRP A 59 4.77 0.71 2.71
CA TRP A 59 3.93 0.10 1.69
C TRP A 59 3.71 -1.39 1.95
N SER A 60 4.77 -2.13 2.31
CA SER A 60 4.68 -3.54 2.65
C SER A 60 3.76 -3.77 3.83
N GLU A 61 3.95 -3.00 4.91
CA GLU A 61 3.15 -3.12 6.14
C GLU A 61 1.68 -2.76 5.87
N ALA A 62 1.42 -1.69 5.12
CA ALA A 62 0.07 -1.32 4.70
C ALA A 62 -0.59 -2.37 3.80
N ARG A 63 0.17 -2.99 2.88
CA ARG A 63 -0.32 -4.06 2.02
C ARG A 63 -0.75 -5.27 2.83
N ASP A 64 0.06 -5.70 3.80
CA ASP A 64 -0.24 -6.86 4.61
C ASP A 64 -1.40 -6.60 5.57
N TYR A 65 -1.46 -5.42 6.20
CA TYR A 65 -2.62 -5.00 6.98
C TYR A 65 -3.92 -5.06 6.16
N LEU A 66 -3.92 -4.58 4.92
CA LEU A 66 -5.09 -4.62 4.05
C LEU A 66 -5.48 -6.04 3.61
N LYS A 67 -4.51 -6.96 3.46
CA LYS A 67 -4.80 -8.36 3.18
C LYS A 67 -5.47 -9.01 4.39
N GLU A 68 -4.93 -8.80 5.58
CA GLU A 68 -5.48 -9.32 6.84
C GLU A 68 -6.88 -8.76 7.14
N GLU A 69 -7.09 -7.46 6.97
CA GLU A 69 -8.42 -6.85 7.12
C GLU A 69 -9.45 -7.47 6.15
N ARG A 70 -9.03 -7.82 4.93
CA ARG A 70 -9.90 -8.47 3.95
C ARG A 70 -10.22 -9.91 4.31
N THR A 71 -9.24 -10.68 4.78
CA THR A 71 -9.47 -12.06 5.20
C THR A 71 -10.34 -12.11 6.45
N ALA A 72 -10.08 -11.25 7.44
CA ALA A 72 -10.88 -11.12 8.66
C ALA A 72 -12.34 -10.74 8.35
N ARG A 73 -12.59 -9.86 7.37
CA ARG A 73 -13.95 -9.49 6.93
C ARG A 73 -14.64 -10.56 6.08
N SER A 74 -13.89 -11.45 5.43
CA SER A 74 -14.43 -12.52 4.57
C SER A 74 -14.90 -13.75 5.35
N HIS A 75 -14.64 -13.82 6.66
CA HIS A 75 -15.09 -14.90 7.55
C HIS A 75 -16.16 -14.42 8.56
N ARG A 76 -16.86 -13.33 8.25
CA ARG A 76 -17.94 -12.80 9.07
C ARG A 76 -19.27 -12.79 8.34
#